data_AF-A0AAX3N2C8-F1
#
_entry.id   AF-A0AAX3N2C8-F1
#
_cell.length_a   1.000
_cell.length_b   1.000
_cell.length_c   1.000
_cell.angle_alpha   90.00
_cell.angle_beta   90.00
_cell.angle_gamma   90.00
#
_symmetry.space_group_name_H-M   'P 1'
#
loop_
_entity.id
_entity.type
_entity.pdbx_description
1 polymer ?
#
loop_
_entity_poly.entity_id
_entity_poly.type
_entity_poly.pdbx_seq_one_letter_code
_entity_poly.pdbx_strand_id
1 'polypeptide(L)'
;MNAYIRFKRTLTEDVPIASSYREDLWAELEEYRRAEVDESITLLAILHKRFYILVSSLFDEDFYRMLRTELLGTITLDTALQRFVWHNRHHTAQIEALLHRKGWL
;
A
#
# COMPACT_ATOMS: atom_id res chain seq x y z
N MET A 1 -3.46 3.53 0.91
CA MET A 1 -4.09 4.37 -0.14
C MET A 1 -3.30 4.35 -1.45
N ASN A 2 -2.03 4.74 -1.44
CA ASN A 2 -1.24 4.95 -2.67
C ASN A 2 -1.12 3.71 -3.58
N ALA A 3 -1.01 2.49 -3.02
CA ALA A 3 -1.03 1.27 -3.82
C ALA A 3 -2.31 1.15 -4.67
N TYR A 4 -3.48 1.38 -4.09
CA TYR A 4 -4.76 1.34 -4.80
C TYR A 4 -4.83 2.35 -5.95
N ILE A 5 -4.35 3.57 -5.71
CA ILE A 5 -4.30 4.63 -6.74
C ILE A 5 -3.34 4.22 -7.87
N ARG A 6 -2.14 3.74 -7.54
CA ARG A 6 -1.13 3.31 -8.53
C ARG A 6 -1.66 2.16 -9.39
N PHE A 7 -2.37 1.19 -8.81
CA PHE A 7 -3.01 0.10 -9.56
C PHE A 7 -4.02 0.64 -10.55
N LYS A 8 -4.95 1.51 -10.12
CA LYS A 8 -5.94 2.10 -11.03
C LYS A 8 -5.29 2.85 -12.18
N ARG A 9 -4.30 3.71 -11.90
CA ARG A 9 -3.57 4.44 -12.95
C ARG A 9 -2.90 3.48 -13.93
N THR A 10 -2.21 2.46 -13.43
CA THR A 10 -1.55 1.46 -14.29
C THR A 10 -2.55 0.69 -15.14
N LEU A 11 -3.77 0.47 -14.64
CA LEU A 11 -4.86 -0.17 -15.35
C LEU A 11 -5.60 0.75 -16.35
N THR A 12 -5.33 2.05 -16.36
CA THR A 12 -6.04 3.01 -17.24
C THR A 12 -5.13 3.91 -18.07
N GLU A 13 -3.84 3.95 -17.78
CA GLU A 13 -2.84 4.81 -18.44
C GLU A 13 -1.74 3.94 -19.07
N ASP A 14 -0.92 4.53 -19.94
CA ASP A 14 0.26 3.87 -20.50
C ASP A 14 1.50 4.15 -19.63
N VAL A 15 2.05 3.10 -19.03
CA VAL A 15 3.23 3.09 -18.14
C VAL A 15 3.36 4.33 -17.24
N PRO A 16 2.37 4.59 -16.36
CA PRO A 16 2.34 5.83 -15.58
C PRO A 16 3.50 5.92 -14.59
N ILE A 17 3.94 7.14 -14.33
CA ILE A 17 4.90 7.43 -13.25
C ILE A 17 4.16 7.49 -11.92
N ALA A 18 4.52 6.59 -11.01
CA ALA A 18 4.09 6.55 -9.63
C ALA A 18 5.04 7.41 -8.78
N SER A 19 4.62 8.64 -8.52
CA SER A 19 5.35 9.60 -7.69
C SER A 19 5.65 9.04 -6.29
N SER A 20 6.84 9.39 -5.79
CA SER A 20 7.18 9.22 -4.38
C SER A 20 6.51 10.31 -3.53
N TYR A 21 6.62 10.15 -2.21
CA TYR A 21 6.23 11.15 -1.24
C TYR A 21 7.11 11.00 0.00
N ARG A 22 7.22 12.07 0.78
CA ARG A 22 8.00 12.10 2.03
C ARG A 22 7.17 11.50 3.16
N GLU A 23 7.08 10.17 3.18
CA GLU A 23 6.31 9.41 4.17
C GLU A 23 6.75 9.68 5.61
N ASP A 24 8.03 9.99 5.80
CA ASP A 24 8.62 10.45 7.06
C ASP A 24 7.99 11.77 7.52
N LEU A 25 7.83 12.73 6.62
CA LEU A 25 7.21 14.02 6.93
C LEU A 25 5.69 13.92 7.07
N TRP A 26 5.05 12.99 6.36
CA TRP A 26 3.60 12.74 6.52
C TRP A 26 3.30 12.22 7.92
N ALA A 27 4.11 11.27 8.44
CA ALA A 27 3.92 10.72 9.78
C ALA A 27 4.02 11.76 10.91
N GLU A 28 4.61 12.92 10.65
CA GLU A 28 4.75 14.01 11.63
C GLU A 28 3.59 15.03 11.60
N LEU A 29 2.64 14.87 10.67
CA LEU A 29 1.50 15.77 10.58
C LEU A 29 0.51 15.57 11.74
N GLU A 30 -0.20 16.65 12.09
CA GLU A 30 -0.97 16.74 13.33
C GLU A 30 -2.13 15.73 13.40
N GLU A 31 -2.71 15.33 12.26
CA GLU A 31 -3.77 14.33 12.23
C GLU A 31 -3.31 12.97 12.77
N TYR A 32 -2.04 12.59 12.59
CA TYR A 32 -1.50 11.34 13.14
C TYR A 32 -1.41 11.35 14.67
N ARG A 33 -1.45 12.53 15.30
CA ARG A 33 -1.47 12.69 16.77
C ARG A 33 -2.89 12.83 17.34
N ARG A 34 -3.87 13.19 16.51
CA ARG A 34 -5.24 13.51 16.94
C ARG A 34 -6.28 12.48 16.55
N ALA A 35 -6.10 11.81 15.42
CA ALA A 35 -7.06 10.82 14.95
C ALA A 35 -7.02 9.58 15.84
N GLU A 36 -8.20 9.08 16.19
CA GLU A 36 -8.33 7.81 16.88
C GLU A 36 -7.88 6.67 15.97
N VAL A 37 -7.18 5.67 16.53
CA VAL A 37 -6.62 4.56 15.75
C VAL A 37 -7.68 3.78 14.98
N ASP A 38 -8.89 3.66 15.55
CA ASP A 38 -10.02 2.95 14.96
C ASP A 38 -10.51 3.59 13.64
N GLU A 39 -10.35 4.91 13.48
CA GLU A 39 -10.67 5.59 12.23
C GLU A 39 -9.73 5.14 11.11
N SER A 40 -8.44 5.01 11.41
CA SER A 40 -7.44 4.51 10.47
C SER A 40 -7.66 3.03 10.13
N ILE A 41 -8.00 2.20 11.12
CA ILE A 41 -8.33 0.78 10.90
C ILE A 41 -9.55 0.65 10.00
N THR A 42 -10.59 1.45 10.24
CA THR A 42 -11.82 1.47 9.42
C THR A 42 -11.51 1.89 7.98
N LEU A 43 -10.71 2.94 7.79
CA LEU A 43 -10.27 3.40 6.47
C LEU A 43 -9.50 2.30 5.73
N LEU A 44 -8.56 1.63 6.40
CA LEU A 44 -7.77 0.53 5.82
C LEU A 44 -8.67 -0.64 5.43
N ALA A 45 -9.62 -1.03 6.27
CA ALA A 45 -10.54 -2.13 6.00
C ALA A 45 -11.40 -1.87 4.75
N ILE A 46 -11.98 -0.67 4.63
CA ILE A 46 -12.78 -0.28 3.46
C ILE A 46 -11.90 -0.22 2.21
N LEU A 47 -10.71 0.37 2.31
CA LEU A 47 -9.78 0.45 1.20
C LEU A 47 -9.34 -0.94 0.72
N HIS A 48 -8.96 -1.83 1.63
CA HIS A 48 -8.52 -3.19 1.31
C HIS A 48 -9.65 -4.00 0.68
N LYS A 49 -10.90 -3.85 1.15
CA LYS A 49 -12.06 -4.49 0.51
C LYS A 49 -12.21 -4.07 -0.95
N ARG A 50 -12.12 -2.76 -1.24
CA ARG A 50 -12.19 -2.25 -2.62
C ARG A 50 -11.00 -2.67 -3.46
N PHE A 51 -9.82 -2.73 -2.85
CA PHE A 51 -8.60 -3.12 -3.55
C PHE A 51 -8.60 -4.62 -3.86
N TYR A 52 -9.08 -5.46 -2.93
CA TYR A 52 -9.29 -6.88 -3.16
C TYR A 52 -10.22 -7.11 -4.36
N ILE A 53 -11.39 -6.46 -4.39
CA ILE A 53 -12.34 -6.58 -5.52
C ILE A 53 -11.63 -6.25 -6.84
N LEU A 54 -10.89 -5.13 -6.90
CA LEU A 54 -10.15 -4.73 -8.10
C LEU A 54 -9.12 -5.78 -8.53
N VAL A 55 -8.28 -6.27 -7.61
CA VAL A 55 -7.20 -7.21 -7.93
C VAL A 55 -7.77 -8.58 -8.29
N SER A 56 -8.83 -9.04 -7.61
CA SER A 56 -9.49 -10.32 -7.88
C SER A 56 -10.26 -10.36 -9.20
N SER A 57 -10.51 -9.20 -9.82
CA SER A 57 -11.20 -9.11 -11.11
C SER A 57 -10.25 -8.98 -12.31
N LEU A 58 -8.93 -8.96 -12.09
CA LEU A 58 -7.95 -8.82 -13.15
C LEU A 58 -7.74 -10.14 -13.90
N PHE A 59 -7.46 -10.04 -15.20
CA PHE A 59 -6.96 -11.17 -15.98
C PHE A 59 -5.45 -11.31 -15.80
N ASP A 60 -4.89 -12.46 -16.16
CA ASP A 60 -3.45 -12.71 -16.05
C ASP A 60 -2.63 -11.68 -16.83
N GLU A 61 -3.16 -11.20 -17.97
CA GLU A 61 -2.50 -10.22 -18.82
C GLU A 61 -2.36 -8.84 -18.14
N ASP A 62 -3.33 -8.47 -17.29
CA ASP A 62 -3.33 -7.19 -16.59
C ASP A 62 -2.15 -7.09 -15.62
N PHE A 63 -1.71 -8.21 -15.05
CA PHE A 63 -0.57 -8.24 -14.14
C PHE A 63 0.77 -7.91 -14.81
N TYR A 64 0.87 -8.04 -16.13
CA TYR A 64 2.05 -7.61 -16.91
C TYR A 64 2.05 -6.11 -17.21
N ARG A 65 0.96 -5.38 -16.96
CA ARG A 65 0.96 -3.92 -17.13
C ARG A 65 2.00 -3.29 -16.19
N MET A 66 2.68 -2.27 -16.68
CA MET A 66 3.85 -1.70 -16.02
C MET A 66 3.60 -0.29 -15.51
N LEU A 67 4.31 0.08 -14.46
CA LEU A 67 4.41 1.43 -13.94
C LEU A 67 5.87 1.79 -13.67
N ARG A 68 6.19 3.06 -13.77
CA ARG A 68 7.51 3.59 -13.41
C ARG A 68 7.49 4.11 -11.99
N THR A 69 8.44 3.67 -11.19
CA THR A 69 8.67 4.17 -9.83
C THR A 69 10.02 4.88 -9.78
N GLU A 70 10.15 5.85 -8.88
CA GLU A 70 11.42 6.55 -8.69
C GLU A 70 12.52 5.65 -8.11
N LEU A 71 12.15 4.71 -7.23
CA LEU A 71 13.12 3.87 -6.52
C LEU A 71 13.50 2.58 -7.26
N LEU A 72 12.55 1.93 -7.93
CA LEU A 72 12.73 0.58 -8.50
C LEU A 72 12.79 0.60 -10.03
N GLY A 73 12.64 1.78 -10.65
CA GLY A 73 12.45 1.89 -12.09
C GLY A 73 11.10 1.33 -12.52
N THR A 74 11.05 0.73 -13.71
CA THR A 74 9.85 0.13 -14.29
C THR A 74 9.58 -1.25 -13.68
N ILE A 75 8.39 -1.44 -13.11
CA ILE A 75 7.95 -2.71 -12.52
C ILE A 75 6.57 -3.10 -13.08
N THR A 76 6.21 -4.38 -12.99
CA THR A 76 4.87 -4.87 -13.33
C THR A 76 3.88 -4.71 -12.16
N LEU A 77 2.58 -4.83 -12.45
CA LEU A 77 1.55 -4.90 -11.41
C LEU A 77 1.70 -6.14 -10.52
N ASP A 78 2.15 -7.27 -11.06
CA ASP A 78 2.51 -8.44 -10.23
C ASP A 78 3.58 -8.09 -9.19
N THR A 79 4.70 -7.49 -9.62
CA THR A 79 5.76 -7.05 -8.70
C THR A 79 5.23 -6.06 -7.67
N ALA A 80 4.37 -5.11 -8.10
CA ALA A 80 3.76 -4.14 -7.21
C ALA A 80 2.83 -4.79 -6.17
N LEU A 81 2.07 -5.83 -6.54
CA LEU A 81 1.20 -6.58 -5.64
C LEU A 81 2.01 -7.33 -4.57
N GLN A 82 3.06 -8.04 -4.98
CA GLN A 82 3.94 -8.75 -4.05
C GLN A 82 4.57 -7.79 -3.04
N ARG A 83 5.03 -6.62 -3.51
CA ARG A 83 5.54 -5.56 -2.63
C ARG A 83 4.49 -5.02 -1.67
N PHE A 84 3.25 -4.83 -2.13
CA PHE A 84 2.15 -4.41 -1.27
C PHE A 84 1.89 -5.46 -0.17
N VAL A 85 1.85 -6.75 -0.51
CA VAL A 85 1.68 -7.84 0.48
C VAL A 85 2.82 -7.87 1.49
N TRP A 86 4.07 -7.79 1.01
CA TRP A 86 5.26 -7.72 1.88
C TRP A 86 5.19 -6.51 2.83
N HIS A 87 4.85 -5.33 2.33
CA HIS A 87 4.77 -4.10 3.12
C HIS A 87 3.78 -4.22 4.28
N ASN A 88 2.60 -4.80 4.03
CA ASN A 88 1.62 -5.04 5.10
C ASN A 88 2.19 -5.99 6.17
N ARG A 89 2.75 -7.13 5.76
CA ARG A 89 3.38 -8.10 6.69
C ARG A 89 4.52 -7.47 7.47
N HIS A 90 5.34 -6.65 6.82
CA HIS A 90 6.48 -5.98 7.43
C HIS A 90 6.04 -5.05 8.57
N HIS A 91 5.04 -4.18 8.35
CA HIS A 91 4.57 -3.28 9.40
C HIS A 91 3.79 -3.97 10.51
N THR A 92 3.01 -5.01 10.19
CA THR A 92 2.37 -5.85 11.23
C THR A 92 3.44 -6.50 12.12
N ALA A 93 4.51 -7.05 11.53
CA ALA A 93 5.61 -7.64 12.30
C ALA A 93 6.35 -6.62 13.17
N GLN A 94 6.48 -5.37 12.75
CA GLN A 94 7.04 -4.30 13.59
C GLN A 94 6.20 -4.05 14.84
N ILE A 95 4.87 -4.05 14.70
CA ILE A 95 3.92 -3.90 15.82
C ILE A 95 4.03 -5.12 16.74
N GLU A 96 3.90 -6.34 16.21
CA GLU A 96 4.02 -7.58 16.98
C GLU A 96 5.33 -7.67 17.76
N ALA A 97 6.45 -7.31 17.12
CA ALA A 97 7.75 -7.29 17.78
C ALA A 97 7.80 -6.28 18.95
N LEU A 98 7.12 -5.14 18.85
CA LEU A 98 6.99 -4.21 19.98
C LEU A 98 6.16 -4.82 21.11
N LEU A 99 5.01 -5.42 20.79
CA LEU A 99 4.12 -6.05 21.77
C LEU A 99 4.86 -7.13 22.57
N HIS A 100 5.62 -7.99 21.89
CA HIS A 100 6.46 -9.00 22.55
C HIS A 100 7.55 -8.40 23.43
N ARG A 101 8.29 -7.39 22.95
CA ARG A 101 9.32 -6.72 23.76
C ARG A 101 8.76 -6.06 25.02
N LYS A 102 7.48 -5.67 25.00
CA LYS A 102 6.77 -5.07 26.14
C LYS A 102 6.05 -6.09 27.03
N GLY A 103 5.98 -7.36 26.62
CA GLY A 103 5.23 -8.40 27.32
C GLY A 103 3.72 -8.17 27.31
N TRP A 104 3.20 -7.50 26.27
CA TRP A 104 1.75 -7.31 26.07
C TRP A 104 1.11 -8.50 25.32
N LEU A 105 1.95 -9.32 24.70
CA LEU A 105 1.68 -10.62 24.08
C LEU A 105 2.77 -11.59 24.53
#